data_AF-A0A2K3L715-F1
#
_entry.id   AF-A0A2K3L715-F1
#
_cell.length_a   1.000
_cell.length_b   1.000
_cell.length_c   1.000
_cell.angle_alpha   90.00
_cell.angle_beta   90.00
_cell.angle_gamma   90.00
#
_symmetry.space_group_name_H-M   'P 1'
#
loop_
_entity.id
_entity.type
_entity.pdbx_description
1 polymer ?
#
loop_
_entity_poly.entity_id
_entity_poly.type
_entity_poly.pdbx_seq_one_letter_code
_entity_poly.pdbx_strand_id
1 'polypeptide(L)'
;RENLDEVEIRELLIDHVGHRCCWGSRPARTWKIHAVEDCNVYVGTLDTFIEEREIIKETEPYLGSSIDGKDKGPELSIWELDLRSQFPVLFVPSKEVREKIPHSEVIEKCSDCTGRGGIVCNTCNADQEPGHYKENQMTQCPSCYGRGLIAHKDGSDTLCVKCNGKGKLPCATCGSRGLLKCETCNGSGSLLARSVAIVKWRTLSTRKVNATRGAASVPDEVFHRSQGVQLCNTQAYQCTPAFFADSYFLNKFSSEVIAERAQVPTTARVICERHTISVVPVTRVTMSHRRQSFSFYIVGYNRDVYLKDYYPSRYCWGLCPCLEWLKL
;
A
#
# COMPACT_ATOMS: atom_id res chain seq x y z
N ARG A 1 4.17 -22.02 -35.77
CA ARG A 1 4.13 -23.24 -34.95
C ARG A 1 5.55 -23.72 -34.83
N GLU A 2 6.19 -23.51 -33.68
CA GLU A 2 7.34 -24.34 -33.31
C GLU A 2 6.75 -25.65 -32.79
N ASN A 3 7.03 -26.75 -33.47
CA ASN A 3 6.69 -28.06 -32.96
C ASN A 3 7.88 -28.49 -32.09
N LEU A 4 7.68 -28.54 -30.76
CA LEU A 4 8.67 -29.08 -29.84
C LEU A 4 8.95 -30.55 -30.21
N ASP A 5 10.21 -30.92 -30.39
CA ASP A 5 10.59 -32.30 -30.69
C ASP A 5 10.74 -33.15 -29.42
N GLU A 6 10.92 -34.46 -29.57
CA GLU A 6 11.07 -35.37 -28.42
C GLU A 6 12.34 -35.09 -27.59
N VAL A 7 13.40 -34.52 -28.19
CA VAL A 7 14.64 -34.19 -27.49
C VAL A 7 14.41 -32.97 -26.60
N GLU A 8 13.90 -31.87 -27.16
CA GLU A 8 13.59 -30.65 -26.42
C GLU A 8 12.61 -30.92 -25.27
N ILE A 9 11.54 -31.70 -25.51
CA ILE A 9 10.55 -32.06 -24.49
C ILE A 9 11.20 -32.83 -23.32
N ARG A 10 12.15 -33.71 -23.61
CA ARG A 10 12.87 -34.48 -22.58
C ARG A 10 13.86 -33.60 -21.82
N GLU A 11 14.59 -32.72 -22.50
CA GLU A 11 15.55 -31.81 -21.88
C GLU A 11 14.87 -30.86 -20.88
N LEU A 12 13.77 -30.21 -21.30
CA LEU A 12 12.95 -29.35 -20.43
C LEU A 12 12.47 -30.09 -19.17
N LEU A 13 11.99 -31.32 -19.32
CA LEU A 13 11.55 -32.13 -18.17
C LEU A 13 12.74 -32.56 -17.30
N ILE A 14 13.88 -32.95 -17.88
CA ILE A 14 15.08 -33.35 -17.13
C ILE A 14 15.59 -32.19 -16.28
N ASP A 15 15.64 -30.98 -16.84
CA ASP A 15 16.04 -29.77 -16.12
C ASP A 15 15.08 -29.46 -14.96
N HIS A 16 13.77 -29.42 -15.23
CA HIS A 16 12.76 -29.17 -14.20
C HIS A 16 12.78 -30.20 -13.06
N VAL A 17 13.00 -31.48 -13.37
CA VAL A 17 13.12 -32.54 -12.36
C VAL A 17 14.44 -32.43 -11.60
N GLY A 18 15.54 -32.04 -12.26
CA GLY A 18 16.86 -31.84 -11.64
C GLY A 18 16.85 -30.78 -10.54
N HIS A 19 16.02 -29.74 -10.68
CA HIS A 19 15.82 -28.69 -9.68
C HIS A 19 14.95 -29.11 -8.47
N ARG A 20 14.40 -30.33 -8.43
CA ARG A 20 13.52 -30.79 -7.34
C ARG A 20 14.15 -31.92 -6.51
N CYS A 21 14.35 -31.67 -5.21
CA CYS A 21 14.88 -32.68 -4.29
C CYS A 21 14.07 -33.98 -4.34
N CYS A 22 14.77 -35.11 -4.34
CA CYS A 22 14.18 -36.45 -4.39
C CYS A 22 13.41 -36.78 -5.69
N TRP A 23 13.48 -35.89 -6.70
CA TRP A 23 13.15 -36.06 -8.13
C TRP A 23 14.10 -37.02 -8.88
N GLY A 24 13.71 -38.27 -9.16
CA GLY A 24 14.53 -39.19 -9.98
C GLY A 24 14.45 -38.89 -11.48
N SER A 25 15.57 -38.76 -12.18
CA SER A 25 15.60 -38.41 -13.62
C SER A 25 15.17 -39.54 -14.59
N ARG A 26 15.02 -40.77 -14.10
CA ARG A 26 14.75 -41.96 -14.94
C ARG A 26 13.45 -41.86 -15.76
N PRO A 27 12.29 -41.46 -15.23
CA PRO A 27 11.08 -41.27 -16.04
C PRO A 27 11.27 -40.29 -17.20
N ALA A 28 11.82 -39.11 -16.93
CA ALA A 28 12.09 -38.10 -17.95
C ALA A 28 12.99 -38.63 -19.09
N ARG A 29 14.01 -39.43 -18.74
CA ARG A 29 14.95 -40.01 -19.71
C ARG A 29 14.43 -41.23 -20.46
N THR A 30 13.62 -42.10 -19.84
CA THR A 30 13.35 -43.45 -20.39
C THR A 30 11.88 -43.82 -20.57
N TRP A 31 10.91 -43.03 -20.09
CA TRP A 31 9.50 -43.31 -20.38
C TRP A 31 9.18 -42.90 -21.82
N LYS A 32 8.25 -43.59 -22.46
CA LYS A 32 7.85 -43.27 -23.83
C LYS A 32 6.92 -42.05 -23.81
N ILE A 33 7.16 -41.07 -24.69
CA ILE A 33 6.16 -40.03 -24.95
C ILE A 33 4.99 -40.69 -25.69
N HIS A 34 3.81 -40.69 -25.07
CA HIS A 34 2.61 -41.34 -25.59
C HIS A 34 1.73 -40.35 -26.36
N ALA A 35 1.64 -39.11 -25.89
CA ALA A 35 0.89 -38.04 -26.55
C ALA A 35 1.56 -36.67 -26.29
N VAL A 36 1.45 -35.80 -27.28
CA VAL A 36 1.82 -34.37 -27.23
C VAL A 36 0.63 -33.61 -27.79
N GLU A 37 0.03 -32.73 -26.99
CA GLU A 37 -1.27 -32.11 -27.28
C GLU A 37 -1.20 -30.59 -27.12
N ASP A 38 -1.54 -29.84 -28.17
CA ASP A 38 -1.68 -28.38 -28.12
C ASP A 38 -2.94 -28.00 -27.31
N CYS A 39 -2.72 -27.42 -26.14
CA CYS A 39 -3.73 -27.10 -25.14
C CYS A 39 -3.85 -25.58 -24.89
N ASN A 40 -3.58 -24.75 -25.91
CA ASN A 40 -3.50 -23.29 -25.85
C ASN A 40 -4.52 -22.64 -24.92
N VAL A 41 -4.07 -21.63 -24.18
CA VAL A 41 -4.85 -20.93 -23.16
C VAL A 41 -4.99 -19.48 -23.54
N TYR A 42 -6.21 -18.96 -23.48
CA TYR A 42 -6.49 -17.57 -23.80
C TYR A 42 -6.61 -16.75 -22.52
N VAL A 43 -5.97 -15.60 -22.50
CA VAL A 43 -5.93 -14.71 -21.34
C VAL A 43 -6.35 -13.32 -21.78
N GLY A 44 -7.42 -12.82 -21.18
CA GLY A 44 -7.91 -11.47 -21.37
C GLY A 44 -7.65 -10.62 -20.14
N THR A 45 -7.22 -9.38 -20.34
CA THR A 45 -7.14 -8.36 -19.28
C THR A 45 -7.89 -7.11 -19.69
N LEU A 46 -8.56 -6.49 -18.72
CA LEU A 46 -9.04 -5.12 -18.80
C LEU A 46 -8.37 -4.33 -17.68
N ASP A 47 -7.43 -3.46 -18.07
CA ASP A 47 -6.79 -2.51 -17.18
C ASP A 47 -7.55 -1.18 -17.24
N THR A 48 -8.24 -0.80 -16.17
CA THR A 48 -8.89 0.51 -16.02
C THR A 48 -7.96 1.42 -15.19
N PHE A 49 -7.37 2.42 -15.84
CA PHE A 49 -6.50 3.40 -15.20
C PHE A 49 -7.34 4.56 -14.65
N ILE A 50 -7.23 4.80 -13.34
CA ILE A 50 -8.04 5.76 -12.61
C ILE A 50 -7.20 6.77 -11.85
N GLU A 51 -7.82 7.92 -11.58
CA GLU A 51 -7.30 8.98 -10.72
C GLU A 51 -8.31 9.30 -9.61
N GLU A 52 -7.88 9.22 -8.37
CA GLU A 52 -8.62 9.62 -7.17
C GLU A 52 -7.98 10.87 -6.58
N ARG A 53 -8.79 11.83 -6.14
CA ARG A 53 -8.33 13.02 -5.40
C ARG A 53 -9.13 13.20 -4.11
N GLU A 54 -8.46 13.45 -3.00
CA GLU A 54 -9.07 13.77 -1.70
C GLU A 54 -8.39 14.99 -1.05
N ILE A 55 -9.15 15.80 -0.31
CA ILE A 55 -8.61 16.95 0.45
C ILE A 55 -8.41 16.51 1.90
N ILE A 56 -7.20 16.71 2.42
CA ILE A 56 -6.92 16.69 3.87
C ILE A 56 -6.61 18.11 4.36
N LYS A 57 -6.88 18.37 5.64
CA LYS A 57 -6.41 19.58 6.33
C LYS A 57 -5.15 19.24 7.12
N GLU A 58 -4.12 20.06 6.95
CA GLU A 58 -2.92 20.05 7.80
C GLU A 58 -2.90 21.31 8.66
N THR A 59 -2.36 21.20 9.88
CA THR A 59 -2.19 22.33 10.80
C THR A 59 -0.79 22.33 11.41
N GLU A 60 -0.21 23.52 11.60
CA GLU A 60 1.07 23.72 12.27
C GLU A 60 1.07 25.00 13.14
N PRO A 61 1.97 25.14 14.12
CA PRO A 61 2.09 26.37 14.91
C PRO A 61 2.34 27.60 14.03
N TYR A 62 1.47 28.61 14.10
CA TYR A 62 1.68 29.85 13.36
C TYR A 62 2.74 30.73 14.06
N LEU A 63 3.81 31.09 13.34
CA LEU A 63 4.96 31.85 13.86
C LEU A 63 5.06 33.29 13.33
N GLY A 64 4.00 33.82 12.71
CA GLY A 64 3.98 35.20 12.19
C GLY A 64 4.47 35.38 10.74
N SER A 65 4.70 34.29 10.01
CA SER A 65 5.08 34.30 8.59
C SER A 65 3.92 34.79 7.70
N SER A 66 4.24 35.39 6.54
CA SER A 66 3.21 35.73 5.55
C SER A 66 2.55 34.47 4.99
N ILE A 67 1.22 34.36 5.08
CA ILE A 67 0.45 33.23 4.57
C ILE A 67 0.05 33.41 3.10
N ASP A 68 -0.31 32.32 2.44
CA ASP A 68 -0.94 32.27 1.12
C ASP A 68 -2.43 31.92 1.26
N GLY A 69 -3.22 32.93 1.68
CA GLY A 69 -4.65 32.80 1.91
C GLY A 69 -5.51 33.42 0.83
N LYS A 70 -6.82 33.53 1.14
CA LYS A 70 -7.87 33.98 0.21
C LYS A 70 -7.77 35.45 -0.22
N ASP A 71 -6.88 36.21 0.41
CA ASP A 71 -6.50 37.57 0.02
C ASP A 71 -5.65 37.60 -1.26
N LYS A 72 -4.95 36.50 -1.59
CA LYS A 72 -4.09 36.39 -2.78
C LYS A 72 -4.79 35.78 -4.00
N GLY A 73 -5.93 35.13 -3.80
CA GLY A 73 -6.74 34.53 -4.86
C GLY A 73 -7.82 33.59 -4.32
N PRO A 74 -8.72 33.10 -5.18
CA PRO A 74 -9.67 32.07 -4.80
C PRO A 74 -8.93 30.73 -4.55
N GLU A 75 -9.38 30.00 -3.53
CA GLU A 75 -8.94 28.61 -3.29
C GLU A 75 -9.43 27.72 -4.45
N LEU A 76 -8.51 26.99 -5.09
CA LEU A 76 -8.83 26.15 -6.26
C LEU A 76 -9.61 24.89 -5.88
N SER A 77 -10.50 24.45 -6.77
CA SER A 77 -11.10 23.12 -6.67
C SER A 77 -10.01 22.04 -6.81
N ILE A 78 -10.15 20.93 -6.08
CA ILE A 78 -9.17 19.84 -6.13
C ILE A 78 -8.94 19.28 -7.54
N TRP A 79 -9.93 19.38 -8.43
CA TRP A 79 -9.84 18.94 -9.83
C TRP A 79 -9.27 20.00 -10.80
N GLU A 80 -9.07 21.24 -10.35
CA GLU A 80 -8.46 22.33 -11.13
C GLU A 80 -6.94 22.40 -10.94
N LEU A 81 -6.39 21.66 -9.97
CA LEU A 81 -4.94 21.56 -9.75
C LEU A 81 -4.24 20.97 -10.98
N ASP A 82 -3.25 21.71 -11.50
CA ASP A 82 -2.40 21.28 -12.60
C ASP A 82 -1.33 20.29 -12.13
N LEU A 83 -1.54 19.02 -12.47
CA LEU A 83 -0.66 17.91 -12.10
C LEU A 83 0.07 17.33 -13.31
N ARG A 84 0.16 18.05 -14.44
CA ARG A 84 0.77 17.55 -15.70
C ARG A 84 2.22 17.09 -15.53
N SER A 85 3.00 17.78 -14.70
CA SER A 85 4.39 17.40 -14.37
C SER A 85 4.50 16.15 -13.48
N GLN A 86 3.41 15.78 -12.81
CA GLN A 86 3.35 14.67 -11.85
C GLN A 86 2.60 13.46 -12.41
N PHE A 87 1.87 13.64 -13.51
CA PHE A 87 1.11 12.58 -14.16
C PHE A 87 2.04 11.40 -14.50
N PRO A 88 1.75 10.18 -14.03
CA PRO A 88 2.58 9.01 -14.30
C PRO A 88 2.43 8.51 -15.74
N VAL A 89 3.30 7.58 -16.14
CA VAL A 89 3.03 6.74 -17.31
C VAL A 89 1.71 5.99 -17.10
N LEU A 90 0.90 5.85 -18.15
CA LEU A 90 -0.37 5.12 -18.07
C LEU A 90 -0.16 3.67 -17.62
N PHE A 91 -1.12 3.16 -16.86
CA PHE A 91 -1.15 1.79 -16.33
C PHE A 91 -0.02 1.43 -15.34
N VAL A 92 0.51 2.41 -14.60
CA VAL A 92 1.30 2.11 -13.39
C VAL A 92 0.43 1.42 -12.32
N PRO A 93 0.98 0.50 -11.51
CA PRO A 93 0.21 -0.17 -10.45
C PRO A 93 -0.39 0.83 -9.47
N SER A 94 0.43 1.75 -8.96
CA SER A 94 0.01 2.90 -8.17
C SER A 94 1.05 4.03 -8.21
N LYS A 95 0.58 5.27 -8.01
CA LYS A 95 1.39 6.45 -7.67
C LYS A 95 0.55 7.37 -6.79
N GLU A 96 1.12 7.88 -5.71
CA GLU A 96 0.52 8.90 -4.84
C GLU A 96 1.39 10.16 -4.83
N VAL A 97 0.76 11.33 -4.81
CA VAL A 97 1.40 12.63 -4.61
C VAL A 97 0.58 13.49 -3.64
N ARG A 98 1.23 14.47 -3.02
CA ARG A 98 0.63 15.44 -2.10
C ARG A 98 0.93 16.84 -2.59
N GLU A 99 -0.11 17.62 -2.85
CA GLU A 99 0.02 18.99 -3.33
C GLU A 99 -0.76 19.97 -2.48
N LYS A 100 -0.11 21.09 -2.12
CA LYS A 100 -0.78 22.17 -1.38
C LYS A 100 -1.78 22.85 -2.32
N ILE A 101 -3.03 23.00 -1.89
CA ILE A 101 -4.00 23.78 -2.64
C ILE A 101 -3.62 25.27 -2.54
N PRO A 102 -3.41 25.98 -3.67
CA PRO A 102 -3.09 27.42 -3.65
C PRO A 102 -4.16 28.24 -2.93
N HIS A 103 -3.73 29.30 -2.23
CA HIS A 103 -4.61 30.24 -1.53
C HIS A 103 -5.50 29.62 -0.42
N SER A 104 -5.22 28.38 0.00
CA SER A 104 -5.97 27.65 1.03
C SER A 104 -5.52 27.92 2.46
N GLU A 105 -4.47 28.71 2.68
CA GLU A 105 -3.95 28.94 4.02
C GLU A 105 -4.86 29.87 4.83
N VAL A 106 -5.11 29.50 6.09
CA VAL A 106 -5.91 30.27 7.03
C VAL A 106 -5.33 30.17 8.43
N ILE A 107 -5.31 31.28 9.16
CA ILE A 107 -4.90 31.31 10.56
C ILE A 107 -6.14 30.97 11.41
N GLU A 108 -6.12 29.78 12.01
CA GLU A 108 -7.15 29.33 12.95
C GLU A 108 -6.69 29.56 14.39
N LYS A 109 -7.62 29.78 15.33
CA LYS A 109 -7.30 29.80 16.75
C LYS A 109 -6.94 28.38 17.18
N CYS A 110 -5.84 28.21 17.93
CA CYS A 110 -5.51 26.90 18.51
C CYS A 110 -6.65 26.44 19.42
N SER A 111 -7.20 25.26 19.13
CA SER A 111 -8.29 24.61 19.88
C SER A 111 -7.93 24.45 21.35
N ASP A 112 -6.75 23.92 21.61
CA ASP A 112 -6.36 23.35 22.91
C ASP A 112 -6.15 24.44 23.96
N CYS A 113 -5.69 25.62 23.55
CA CYS A 113 -5.55 26.80 24.40
C CYS A 113 -6.54 27.92 24.05
N THR A 114 -7.57 27.64 23.24
CA THR A 114 -8.62 28.59 22.80
C THR A 114 -8.12 29.96 22.30
N GLY A 115 -6.96 30.00 21.64
CA GLY A 115 -6.32 31.24 21.18
C GLY A 115 -5.30 31.90 22.13
N ARG A 116 -5.12 31.38 23.36
CA ARG A 116 -4.30 32.02 24.42
C ARG A 116 -2.78 31.86 24.27
N GLY A 117 -2.32 30.80 23.62
CA GLY A 117 -0.92 30.37 23.64
C GLY A 117 -0.50 29.61 24.90
N GLY A 118 -1.37 29.52 25.92
CA GLY A 118 -1.07 28.80 27.16
C GLY A 118 -2.24 28.00 27.72
N ILE A 119 -1.93 26.85 28.31
CA ILE A 119 -2.86 25.99 29.03
C ILE A 119 -2.89 26.40 30.49
N VAL A 120 -4.05 26.41 31.14
CA VAL A 120 -4.18 26.77 32.55
C VAL A 120 -3.42 25.78 33.43
N CYS A 121 -2.62 26.28 34.37
CA CYS A 121 -1.93 25.44 35.33
C CYS A 121 -2.89 24.98 36.43
N ASN A 122 -3.38 23.75 36.33
CA ASN A 122 -4.30 23.15 37.31
C ASN A 122 -3.75 23.19 38.75
N THR A 123 -2.43 23.08 38.94
CA THR A 123 -1.79 23.21 40.28
C THR A 123 -2.03 24.58 40.94
N CYS A 124 -2.26 25.64 40.16
CA CYS A 124 -2.54 26.99 40.66
C CYS A 124 -4.02 27.39 40.59
N ASN A 125 -4.82 26.69 39.78
CA ASN A 125 -6.11 27.18 39.29
C ASN A 125 -7.17 26.06 39.21
N ALA A 126 -7.04 25.00 40.01
CA ALA A 126 -7.99 23.86 40.03
C ALA A 126 -9.45 24.31 40.20
N ASP A 127 -9.69 25.29 41.06
CA ASP A 127 -11.02 25.80 41.42
C ASP A 127 -11.36 27.12 40.68
N GLN A 128 -10.85 27.33 39.46
CA GLN A 128 -11.16 28.53 38.66
C GLN A 128 -12.15 28.24 37.54
N GLU A 129 -13.01 29.22 37.27
CA GLU A 129 -13.97 29.13 36.17
C GLU A 129 -13.26 28.97 34.82
N PRO A 130 -13.82 28.17 33.88
CA PRO A 130 -13.26 28.01 32.55
C PRO A 130 -13.01 29.36 31.87
N GLY A 131 -11.75 29.59 31.47
CA GLY A 131 -11.32 30.86 30.87
C GLY A 131 -10.58 31.79 31.83
N HIS A 132 -10.73 31.66 33.15
CA HIS A 132 -10.00 32.48 34.12
C HIS A 132 -8.76 31.74 34.66
N TYR A 133 -7.73 32.51 35.02
CA TYR A 133 -6.55 31.99 35.71
C TYR A 133 -5.91 33.11 36.56
N LYS A 134 -5.24 32.70 37.63
CA LYS A 134 -4.49 33.59 38.52
C LYS A 134 -3.00 33.46 38.25
N GLU A 135 -2.36 34.59 38.04
CA GLU A 135 -0.91 34.73 37.97
C GLU A 135 -0.31 34.87 39.38
N ASN A 136 1.02 34.77 39.45
CA ASN A 136 1.84 34.97 40.65
C ASN A 136 1.41 34.11 41.85
N GLN A 137 0.79 32.96 41.61
CA GLN A 137 0.45 31.99 42.65
C GLN A 137 1.72 31.34 43.20
N MET A 138 1.94 31.52 44.50
CA MET A 138 3.14 31.10 45.23
C MET A 138 2.73 30.18 46.38
N THR A 139 3.40 29.04 46.52
CA THR A 139 3.15 28.12 47.64
C THR A 139 3.97 28.53 48.87
N GLN A 140 3.50 28.20 50.07
CA GLN A 140 4.33 28.37 51.27
C GLN A 140 5.56 27.46 51.17
N CYS A 141 6.74 27.99 51.53
CA CYS A 141 7.96 27.19 51.56
C CYS A 141 7.84 26.13 52.68
N PRO A 142 7.85 24.83 52.37
CA PRO A 142 7.63 23.77 53.37
C PRO A 142 8.79 23.66 54.37
N SER A 143 9.96 24.21 54.04
CA SER A 143 11.15 24.17 54.92
C SER A 143 11.16 25.26 55.99
N CYS A 144 10.28 26.27 55.90
CA CYS A 144 10.16 27.34 56.91
C CYS A 144 8.70 27.73 57.20
N TYR A 145 7.72 26.95 56.73
CA TYR A 145 6.29 27.16 56.94
C TYR A 145 5.82 28.61 56.74
N GLY A 146 6.28 29.26 55.66
CA GLY A 146 5.94 30.65 55.38
C GLY A 146 6.81 31.73 56.03
N ARG A 147 7.63 31.43 57.06
CA ARG A 147 8.41 32.43 57.81
C ARG A 147 9.56 33.10 57.05
N GLY A 148 10.17 32.40 56.10
CA GLY A 148 11.41 32.85 55.46
C GLY A 148 12.68 32.58 56.29
N LEU A 149 12.53 32.23 57.57
CA LEU A 149 13.60 31.93 58.51
C LEU A 149 13.48 30.50 59.05
N ILE A 150 14.59 29.88 59.40
CA ILE A 150 14.69 28.59 60.09
C ILE A 150 15.21 28.87 61.50
N ALA A 151 14.39 28.54 62.49
CA ALA A 151 14.68 28.73 63.91
C ALA A 151 15.49 27.55 64.48
N HIS A 152 16.53 27.86 65.23
CA HIS A 152 17.42 26.89 65.87
C HIS A 152 17.11 26.74 67.37
N LYS A 153 17.62 25.65 67.97
CA LYS A 153 17.41 25.34 69.39
C LYS A 153 18.10 26.31 70.36
N ASP A 154 19.07 27.07 69.88
CA ASP A 154 19.77 28.12 70.63
C ASP A 154 19.05 29.48 70.59
N GLY A 155 17.90 29.56 69.90
CA GLY A 155 17.13 30.80 69.74
C GLY A 155 17.60 31.68 68.59
N SER A 156 18.60 31.27 67.81
CA SER A 156 19.02 31.97 66.60
C SER A 156 18.10 31.64 65.40
N ASP A 157 17.87 32.63 64.54
CA ASP A 157 17.18 32.45 63.25
C ASP A 157 18.19 32.54 62.10
N THR A 158 18.07 31.65 61.12
CA THR A 158 18.86 31.69 59.88
C THR A 158 17.97 31.86 58.65
N LEU A 159 18.49 32.48 57.60
CA LEU A 159 17.76 32.65 56.35
C LEU A 159 17.40 31.28 55.74
N CYS A 160 16.13 31.05 55.42
CA CYS A 160 15.71 29.84 54.72
C CYS A 160 16.24 29.85 53.29
N VAL A 161 17.38 29.18 53.07
CA VAL A 161 18.08 29.06 51.77
C VAL A 161 17.14 28.60 50.66
N LYS A 162 16.21 27.67 50.94
CA LYS A 162 15.27 27.15 49.95
C LYS A 162 14.38 28.22 49.30
N CYS A 163 14.06 29.30 50.03
CA CYS A 163 13.23 30.40 49.53
C CYS A 163 13.93 31.77 49.53
N ASN A 164 15.24 31.82 49.82
CA ASN A 164 16.03 33.04 50.02
C ASN A 164 15.29 34.09 50.86
N GLY A 165 14.78 33.69 52.03
CA GLY A 165 14.08 34.59 52.96
C GLY A 165 12.64 34.95 52.61
N LYS A 166 12.14 34.62 51.41
CA LYS A 166 10.82 35.08 50.95
C LYS A 166 9.63 34.36 51.59
N GLY A 167 9.86 33.27 52.32
CA GLY A 167 8.82 32.43 52.94
C GLY A 167 7.95 31.63 51.96
N LYS A 168 7.94 31.99 50.68
CA LYS A 168 7.15 31.36 49.61
C LYS A 168 8.04 30.89 48.46
N LEU A 169 7.58 29.89 47.73
CA LEU A 169 8.21 29.33 46.53
C LEU A 169 7.29 29.55 45.32
N PRO A 170 7.86 29.70 44.10
CA PRO A 170 7.06 29.69 42.90
C PRO A 170 6.41 28.32 42.69
N CYS A 171 5.28 28.28 41.97
CA CYS A 171 4.67 27.02 41.58
C CYS A 171 5.64 26.21 40.73
N ALA A 172 5.97 24.99 41.15
CA ALA A 172 6.92 24.12 40.47
C ALA A 172 6.49 23.78 39.02
N THR A 173 5.18 23.72 38.76
CA THR A 173 4.62 23.36 37.45
C THR A 173 4.72 24.51 36.43
N CYS A 174 4.35 25.75 36.82
CA CYS A 174 4.27 26.89 35.89
C CYS A 174 5.26 28.03 36.14
N GLY A 175 6.13 27.93 37.14
CA GLY A 175 7.00 29.03 37.57
C GLY A 175 6.21 30.25 38.05
N SER A 176 5.04 30.02 38.66
CA SER A 176 4.04 31.05 39.05
C SER A 176 3.41 31.87 37.94
N ARG A 177 3.63 31.56 36.66
CA ARG A 177 2.95 32.23 35.53
C ARG A 177 1.44 31.93 35.45
N GLY A 178 0.92 30.97 36.19
CA GLY A 178 -0.48 30.52 36.11
C GLY A 178 -0.83 29.74 34.83
N LEU A 179 -0.02 29.87 33.77
CA LEU A 179 -0.11 29.15 32.51
C LEU A 179 1.13 28.27 32.26
N LEU A 180 0.88 27.14 31.60
CA LEU A 180 1.87 26.32 30.90
C LEU A 180 1.87 26.74 29.43
N LYS A 181 3.00 26.63 28.74
CA LYS A 181 3.06 26.87 27.30
C LYS A 181 2.17 25.85 26.58
N CYS A 182 1.37 26.28 25.61
CA CYS A 182 0.62 25.34 24.78
C CYS A 182 1.58 24.71 23.76
N GLU A 183 1.80 23.40 23.86
CA GLU A 183 2.67 22.67 22.93
C GLU A 183 2.11 22.66 21.51
N THR A 184 0.79 22.46 21.35
CA THR A 184 0.09 22.37 20.05
C THR A 184 0.30 23.59 19.15
N CYS A 185 0.34 24.81 19.72
CA CYS A 185 0.67 26.04 18.99
C CYS A 185 2.03 26.63 19.37
N ASN A 186 2.87 25.88 20.08
CA ASN A 186 4.20 26.31 20.54
C ASN A 186 4.21 27.70 21.23
N GLY A 187 3.12 28.07 21.92
CA GLY A 187 2.96 29.35 22.59
C GLY A 187 2.31 30.50 21.80
N SER A 188 2.04 30.35 20.49
CA SER A 188 1.55 31.47 19.66
C SER A 188 0.05 31.75 19.80
N GLY A 189 -0.73 30.77 20.26
CA GLY A 189 -2.19 30.82 20.31
C GLY A 189 -2.88 30.51 18.98
N SER A 190 -2.13 30.46 17.88
CA SER A 190 -2.68 30.31 16.52
C SER A 190 -2.05 29.15 15.77
N LEU A 191 -2.83 28.51 14.92
CA LEU A 191 -2.39 27.47 14.00
C LEU A 191 -2.53 27.97 12.57
N LEU A 192 -1.55 27.67 11.73
CA LEU A 192 -1.68 27.81 10.29
C LEU A 192 -2.31 26.52 9.77
N ALA A 193 -3.56 26.61 9.32
CA ALA A 193 -4.25 25.53 8.64
C ALA A 193 -4.11 25.69 7.12
N ARG A 194 -3.96 24.57 6.41
CA ARG A 194 -3.87 24.54 4.93
C ARG A 194 -4.62 23.34 4.37
N SER A 195 -5.17 23.47 3.16
CA SER A 195 -5.76 22.36 2.41
C SER A 195 -4.66 21.68 1.56
N VAL A 196 -4.51 20.36 1.69
CA VAL A 196 -3.59 19.55 0.87
C VAL A 196 -4.39 18.51 0.10
N ALA A 197 -4.21 18.48 -1.21
CA ALA A 197 -4.75 17.46 -2.07
C ALA A 197 -3.84 16.23 -2.07
N ILE A 198 -4.39 15.07 -1.72
CA ILE A 198 -3.77 13.77 -1.96
C ILE A 198 -4.34 13.24 -3.26
N VAL A 199 -3.46 12.96 -4.23
CA VAL A 199 -3.83 12.47 -5.56
C VAL A 199 -3.19 11.13 -5.82
N LYS A 200 -4.03 10.16 -6.18
CA LYS A 200 -3.69 8.75 -6.34
C LYS A 200 -4.06 8.29 -7.74
N TRP A 201 -3.06 7.89 -8.52
CA TRP A 201 -3.26 7.16 -9.77
C TRP A 201 -3.06 5.67 -9.52
N ARG A 202 -3.92 4.82 -10.07
CA ARG A 202 -3.74 3.36 -10.00
C ARG A 202 -4.42 2.64 -11.14
N THR A 203 -3.98 1.40 -11.38
CA THR A 203 -4.63 0.49 -12.33
C THR A 203 -5.52 -0.50 -11.57
N LEU A 204 -6.81 -0.51 -11.88
CA LEU A 204 -7.68 -1.63 -11.57
C LEU A 204 -7.54 -2.62 -12.72
N SER A 205 -7.04 -3.83 -12.46
CA SER A 205 -6.88 -4.86 -13.49
C SER A 205 -7.82 -6.01 -13.20
N THR A 206 -8.68 -6.36 -14.17
CA THR A 206 -9.43 -7.61 -14.14
C THR A 206 -8.92 -8.54 -15.22
N ARG A 207 -8.90 -9.84 -14.91
CA ARG A 207 -8.22 -10.85 -15.72
C ARG A 207 -9.06 -12.11 -15.76
N LYS A 208 -9.29 -12.59 -16.98
CA LYS A 208 -10.03 -13.82 -17.27
C LYS A 208 -9.11 -14.80 -17.99
N VAL A 209 -9.16 -16.05 -17.57
CA VAL A 209 -8.46 -17.16 -18.25
C VAL A 209 -9.49 -18.10 -18.87
N ASN A 210 -9.25 -18.51 -20.10
CA ASN A 210 -9.97 -19.60 -20.75
C ASN A 210 -8.97 -20.68 -21.14
N ALA A 211 -8.80 -21.65 -20.24
CA ALA A 211 -8.00 -22.84 -20.48
C ALA A 211 -8.83 -23.92 -21.17
N THR A 212 -8.30 -24.51 -22.24
CA THR A 212 -8.92 -25.70 -22.85
C THR A 212 -8.93 -26.87 -21.85
N ARG A 213 -9.82 -27.85 -22.06
CA ARG A 213 -9.90 -29.07 -21.22
C ARG A 213 -8.55 -29.78 -21.04
N GLY A 214 -7.64 -29.63 -22.01
CA GLY A 214 -6.29 -30.17 -21.94
C GLY A 214 -5.46 -29.53 -20.81
N ALA A 215 -5.52 -28.20 -20.68
CA ALA A 215 -4.74 -27.39 -19.73
C ALA A 215 -5.46 -27.06 -18.41
N ALA A 216 -6.74 -27.43 -18.25
CA ALA A 216 -7.56 -27.11 -17.08
C ALA A 216 -7.07 -27.66 -15.72
N SER A 217 -5.98 -28.45 -15.68
CA SER A 217 -5.33 -28.87 -14.42
C SER A 217 -4.17 -27.96 -13.99
N VAL A 218 -3.84 -26.94 -14.77
CA VAL A 218 -2.79 -25.95 -14.49
C VAL A 218 -3.46 -24.71 -13.87
N PRO A 219 -2.97 -24.18 -12.73
CA PRO A 219 -3.55 -23.00 -12.09
C PRO A 219 -3.42 -21.73 -12.93
N ASP A 220 -4.41 -20.84 -12.82
CA ASP A 220 -4.42 -19.56 -13.54
C ASP A 220 -3.21 -18.68 -13.20
N GLU A 221 -2.66 -18.78 -11.99
CA GLU A 221 -1.45 -18.04 -11.57
C GLU A 221 -0.18 -18.45 -12.34
N VAL A 222 -0.19 -19.60 -13.03
CA VAL A 222 0.89 -20.00 -13.94
C VAL A 222 0.77 -19.20 -15.23
N PHE A 223 -0.39 -19.27 -15.88
CA PHE A 223 -0.71 -18.46 -17.07
C PHE A 223 -0.64 -16.95 -16.79
N HIS A 224 -0.83 -16.54 -15.54
CA HIS A 224 -0.71 -15.14 -15.16
C HIS A 224 0.71 -14.58 -15.30
N ARG A 225 1.73 -15.43 -15.11
CA ARG A 225 3.16 -15.09 -15.19
C ARG A 225 3.79 -15.46 -16.55
N SER A 226 3.19 -16.38 -17.30
CA SER A 226 3.69 -16.83 -18.60
C SER A 226 3.58 -15.77 -19.69
N GLN A 227 4.58 -15.73 -20.58
CA GLN A 227 4.54 -14.92 -21.80
C GLN A 227 3.73 -15.61 -22.91
N GLY A 228 2.90 -14.84 -23.61
CA GLY A 228 2.08 -15.26 -24.75
C GLY A 228 2.01 -14.20 -25.83
N VAL A 229 1.40 -14.52 -26.98
CA VAL A 229 1.21 -13.55 -28.09
C VAL A 229 -0.01 -12.69 -27.81
N GLN A 230 0.10 -11.36 -27.91
CA GLN A 230 -1.06 -10.48 -27.92
C GLN A 230 -1.81 -10.61 -29.26
N LEU A 231 -3.08 -10.99 -29.18
CA LEU A 231 -4.01 -11.08 -30.31
C LEU A 231 -4.78 -9.76 -30.51
N CYS A 232 -5.04 -9.02 -29.43
CA CYS A 232 -5.43 -7.61 -29.50
C CYS A 232 -4.84 -6.84 -28.32
N ASN A 233 -4.63 -5.54 -28.52
CA ASN A 233 -4.23 -4.59 -27.50
C ASN A 233 -4.87 -3.24 -27.89
N THR A 234 -6.04 -2.96 -27.31
CA THR A 234 -6.84 -1.77 -27.63
C THR A 234 -6.84 -0.84 -26.44
N GLN A 235 -6.51 0.43 -26.68
CA GLN A 235 -6.53 1.48 -25.66
C GLN A 235 -7.58 2.54 -26.03
N ALA A 236 -8.45 2.90 -25.09
CA ALA A 236 -9.53 3.87 -25.28
C ALA A 236 -9.89 4.56 -23.95
N TYR A 237 -10.74 5.59 -23.95
CA TYR A 237 -11.31 6.11 -22.69
C TYR A 237 -12.14 5.02 -21.97
N GLN A 238 -12.93 4.29 -22.75
CA GLN A 238 -13.65 3.08 -22.33
C GLN A 238 -13.54 2.04 -23.44
N CYS A 239 -13.09 0.83 -23.11
CA CYS A 239 -12.92 -0.25 -24.08
C CYS A 239 -14.23 -0.99 -24.36
N THR A 240 -14.45 -1.30 -25.64
CA THR A 240 -15.48 -2.23 -26.11
C THR A 240 -14.87 -3.59 -26.43
N PRO A 241 -15.69 -4.66 -26.57
CA PRO A 241 -15.19 -5.97 -26.99
C PRO A 241 -14.49 -5.90 -28.34
N ALA A 242 -13.36 -6.59 -28.46
CA ALA A 242 -12.58 -6.67 -29.69
C ALA A 242 -13.24 -7.63 -30.70
N PHE A 243 -13.24 -7.23 -31.98
CA PHE A 243 -13.80 -8.03 -33.06
C PHE A 243 -12.74 -8.93 -33.72
N PHE A 244 -13.06 -10.21 -33.84
CA PHE A 244 -12.21 -11.21 -34.50
C PHE A 244 -13.01 -11.90 -35.61
N ALA A 245 -12.77 -11.56 -36.88
CA ALA A 245 -13.58 -11.99 -38.01
C ALA A 245 -13.78 -13.52 -38.06
N ASP A 246 -12.71 -14.29 -37.88
CA ASP A 246 -12.71 -15.75 -38.03
C ASP A 246 -12.87 -16.51 -36.71
N SER A 247 -13.27 -15.85 -35.61
CA SER A 247 -13.34 -16.50 -34.29
C SER A 247 -14.48 -16.01 -33.40
N TYR A 248 -15.65 -16.65 -33.51
CA TYR A 248 -16.76 -16.48 -32.56
C TYR A 248 -16.31 -16.65 -31.10
N PHE A 249 -15.41 -17.60 -30.82
CA PHE A 249 -14.85 -17.82 -29.49
C PHE A 249 -14.13 -16.58 -28.96
N LEU A 250 -13.25 -15.95 -29.73
CA LEU A 250 -12.51 -14.75 -29.27
C LEU A 250 -13.43 -13.53 -29.11
N ASN A 251 -14.43 -13.35 -29.97
CA ASN A 251 -15.45 -12.31 -29.80
C ASN A 251 -16.22 -12.48 -28.48
N LYS A 252 -16.66 -13.71 -28.18
CA LYS A 252 -17.37 -14.04 -26.94
C LYS A 252 -16.46 -13.85 -25.72
N PHE A 253 -15.25 -14.39 -25.76
CA PHE A 253 -14.28 -14.28 -24.66
C PHE A 253 -13.92 -12.82 -24.37
N SER A 254 -13.68 -12.00 -25.40
CA SER A 254 -13.48 -10.56 -25.22
C SER A 254 -14.69 -9.86 -24.60
N SER A 255 -15.91 -10.24 -25.01
CA SER A 255 -17.14 -9.70 -24.41
C SER A 255 -17.27 -10.07 -22.92
N GLU A 256 -16.88 -11.29 -22.54
CA GLU A 256 -16.83 -11.74 -21.15
C GLU A 256 -15.78 -10.99 -20.32
N VAL A 257 -14.61 -10.67 -20.89
CA VAL A 257 -13.56 -9.87 -20.23
C VAL A 257 -14.04 -8.43 -19.97
N ILE A 258 -14.70 -7.81 -20.96
CA ILE A 258 -15.25 -6.46 -20.82
C ILE A 258 -16.45 -6.42 -19.84
N ALA A 259 -17.20 -7.51 -19.71
CA ALA A 259 -18.27 -7.64 -18.72
C ALA A 259 -17.74 -7.73 -17.28
N GLU A 260 -16.53 -8.25 -17.08
CA GLU A 260 -15.81 -8.31 -15.80
C GLU A 260 -15.05 -7.00 -15.48
N ARG A 261 -15.52 -5.84 -15.98
CA ARG A 261 -14.94 -4.53 -15.67
C ARG A 261 -14.95 -4.23 -14.17
N ALA A 262 -13.82 -3.77 -13.64
CA ALA A 262 -13.69 -3.39 -12.24
C ALA A 262 -14.69 -2.29 -11.84
N GLN A 263 -15.22 -2.38 -10.62
CA GLN A 263 -15.99 -1.28 -10.03
C GLN A 263 -15.04 -0.11 -9.71
N VAL A 264 -15.34 1.04 -10.29
CA VAL A 264 -14.57 2.28 -10.10
C VAL A 264 -15.09 3.00 -8.85
N PRO A 265 -14.23 3.45 -7.92
CA PRO A 265 -14.65 4.22 -6.75
C PRO A 265 -15.41 5.50 -7.15
N THR A 266 -16.39 5.92 -6.36
CA THR A 266 -17.19 7.13 -6.63
C THR A 266 -16.38 8.44 -6.56
N THR A 267 -15.24 8.41 -5.87
CA THR A 267 -14.25 9.49 -5.77
C THR A 267 -13.24 9.50 -6.94
N ALA A 268 -13.26 8.49 -7.80
CA ALA A 268 -12.32 8.31 -8.90
C ALA A 268 -12.87 8.83 -10.23
N ARG A 269 -11.96 9.26 -11.11
CA ARG A 269 -12.22 9.44 -12.54
C ARG A 269 -11.48 8.37 -13.32
N VAL A 270 -12.14 7.76 -14.30
CA VAL A 270 -11.48 6.93 -15.32
C VAL A 270 -10.70 7.86 -16.24
N ILE A 271 -9.42 7.56 -16.46
CA ILE A 271 -8.60 8.24 -17.47
C ILE A 271 -8.64 7.46 -18.78
N CYS A 272 -8.38 6.15 -18.70
CA CYS A 272 -8.17 5.32 -19.86
C CYS A 272 -8.30 3.84 -19.49
N GLU A 273 -8.82 3.04 -20.41
CA GLU A 273 -8.80 1.58 -20.36
C GLU A 273 -7.85 0.99 -21.41
N ARG A 274 -7.24 -0.14 -21.08
CA ARG A 274 -6.51 -1.00 -22.01
C ARG A 274 -7.08 -2.41 -21.93
N HIS A 275 -7.63 -2.88 -23.05
CA HIS A 275 -8.16 -4.22 -23.21
C HIS A 275 -7.20 -5.06 -24.05
N THR A 276 -6.67 -6.13 -23.46
CA THR A 276 -5.72 -7.05 -24.10
C THR A 276 -6.32 -8.45 -24.15
N ILE A 277 -6.23 -9.10 -25.31
CA ILE A 277 -6.46 -10.54 -25.45
C ILE A 277 -5.15 -11.16 -25.91
N SER A 278 -4.72 -12.22 -25.25
CA SER A 278 -3.47 -12.92 -25.55
C SER A 278 -3.68 -14.43 -25.56
N VAL A 279 -2.80 -15.15 -26.27
CA VAL A 279 -2.74 -16.60 -26.26
C VAL A 279 -1.40 -17.06 -25.67
N VAL A 280 -1.47 -17.83 -24.59
CA VAL A 280 -0.34 -18.53 -23.99
C VAL A 280 -0.28 -19.91 -24.67
N PRO A 281 0.79 -20.24 -25.42
CA PRO A 281 0.96 -21.60 -25.93
C PRO A 281 1.13 -22.56 -24.76
N VAL A 282 0.45 -23.69 -24.80
CA VAL A 282 0.55 -24.72 -23.77
C VAL A 282 0.58 -26.08 -24.44
N THR A 283 1.62 -26.86 -24.20
CA THR A 283 1.74 -28.23 -24.72
C THR A 283 1.61 -29.20 -23.56
N ARG A 284 0.58 -30.06 -23.58
CA ARG A 284 0.47 -31.18 -22.63
C ARG A 284 1.23 -32.37 -23.19
N VAL A 285 2.19 -32.87 -22.41
CA VAL A 285 2.96 -34.07 -22.74
C VAL A 285 2.55 -35.17 -21.78
N THR A 286 2.14 -36.32 -22.33
CA THR A 286 1.82 -37.52 -21.54
C THR A 286 2.86 -38.58 -21.79
N MET A 287 3.56 -39.01 -20.74
CA MET A 287 4.55 -40.07 -20.79
C MET A 287 4.02 -41.34 -20.11
N SER A 288 4.37 -42.51 -20.63
CA SER A 288 3.97 -43.79 -20.04
C SER A 288 5.07 -44.85 -20.05
N HIS A 289 4.98 -45.75 -19.08
CA HIS A 289 5.82 -46.94 -18.97
C HIS A 289 5.08 -48.03 -18.18
N ARG A 290 4.92 -49.22 -18.78
CA ARG A 290 4.11 -50.33 -18.25
C ARG A 290 2.67 -49.85 -17.94
N ARG A 291 2.21 -49.98 -16.70
CA ARG A 291 0.87 -49.58 -16.24
C ARG A 291 0.82 -48.19 -15.59
N GLN A 292 1.89 -47.41 -15.70
CA GLN A 292 1.95 -46.05 -15.14
C GLN A 292 2.06 -45.01 -16.25
N SER A 293 1.44 -43.86 -16.02
CA SER A 293 1.55 -42.66 -16.83
C SER A 293 1.58 -41.42 -15.94
N PHE A 294 2.15 -40.34 -16.44
CA PHE A 294 1.98 -39.00 -15.90
C PHE A 294 1.93 -38.01 -17.06
N SER A 295 1.36 -36.83 -16.79
CA SER A 295 1.34 -35.73 -17.74
C SER A 295 1.98 -34.50 -17.11
N PHE A 296 2.64 -33.70 -17.94
CA PHE A 296 3.16 -32.40 -17.59
C PHE A 296 2.87 -31.41 -18.71
N TYR A 297 3.13 -30.14 -18.43
CA TYR A 297 2.79 -29.02 -19.29
C TYR A 297 4.03 -28.19 -19.55
N ILE A 298 4.20 -27.76 -20.80
CA ILE A 298 5.18 -26.76 -21.20
C ILE A 298 4.38 -25.50 -21.52
N VAL A 299 4.66 -24.40 -20.81
CA VAL A 299 3.78 -23.22 -20.75
C VAL A 299 4.53 -21.96 -21.22
N GLY A 300 3.91 -21.22 -22.14
CA GLY A 300 4.43 -19.95 -22.64
C GLY A 300 5.68 -20.07 -23.51
N TYR A 301 6.14 -18.93 -24.02
CA TYR A 301 7.35 -18.86 -24.87
C TYR A 301 8.66 -19.13 -24.12
N ASN A 302 8.66 -18.94 -22.80
CA ASN A 302 9.77 -19.33 -21.92
C ASN A 302 9.89 -20.86 -21.77
N ARG A 303 8.93 -21.63 -22.28
CA ARG A 303 8.86 -23.10 -22.19
C ARG A 303 8.88 -23.62 -20.73
N ASP A 304 8.25 -22.86 -19.83
CA ASP A 304 8.20 -23.16 -18.40
C ASP A 304 7.49 -24.50 -18.15
N VAL A 305 8.15 -25.44 -17.47
CA VAL A 305 7.55 -26.74 -17.15
C VAL A 305 6.66 -26.62 -15.92
N TYR A 306 5.36 -26.86 -16.09
CA TYR A 306 4.43 -27.10 -15.00
C TYR A 306 4.13 -28.60 -14.87
N LEU A 307 4.49 -29.16 -13.71
CA LEU A 307 4.22 -30.54 -13.34
C LEU A 307 3.55 -30.55 -11.97
N LYS A 308 2.29 -30.99 -11.92
CA LYS A 308 1.52 -31.18 -10.68
C LYS A 308 2.23 -32.18 -9.76
N ASP A 309 1.98 -32.16 -8.45
CA ASP A 309 2.74 -32.94 -7.46
C ASP A 309 2.58 -34.48 -7.49
N TYR A 310 2.34 -35.07 -8.66
CA TYR A 310 2.46 -36.50 -8.94
C TYR A 310 3.53 -36.74 -10.00
N TYR A 311 4.74 -37.11 -9.55
CA TYR A 311 5.83 -37.57 -10.40
C TYR A 311 6.21 -39.01 -10.01
N PRO A 312 6.34 -39.95 -10.95
CA PRO A 312 6.35 -41.38 -10.66
C PRO A 312 7.66 -41.92 -10.06
N SER A 313 8.75 -41.15 -10.09
CA SER A 313 10.03 -41.53 -9.47
C SER A 313 10.42 -40.54 -8.39
N ARG A 314 9.77 -40.65 -7.23
CA ARG A 314 10.19 -39.95 -6.00
C ARG A 314 10.94 -40.93 -5.10
N TYR A 315 12.15 -40.56 -4.68
CA TYR A 315 12.93 -41.34 -3.73
C TYR A 315 13.83 -40.42 -2.89
N CYS A 316 13.77 -40.58 -1.57
CA CYS A 316 14.37 -39.64 -0.63
C CYS A 316 15.14 -40.38 0.47
N TRP A 317 16.46 -40.16 0.54
CA TRP A 317 17.38 -40.86 1.46
C TRP A 317 17.32 -40.32 2.91
N GLY A 318 16.20 -39.75 3.35
CA GLY A 318 15.99 -39.25 4.72
C GLY A 318 16.72 -37.94 5.10
N LEU A 319 17.66 -37.45 4.27
CA LEU A 319 18.49 -36.26 4.56
C LEU A 319 18.02 -34.95 3.88
N CYS A 320 16.84 -34.93 3.24
CA CYS A 320 16.33 -33.73 2.56
C CYS A 320 15.28 -32.99 3.41
N PRO A 321 15.29 -31.64 3.48
CA PRO A 321 14.32 -30.84 4.23
C PRO A 321 12.84 -31.06 3.87
N CYS A 322 12.54 -31.67 2.71
CA CYS A 322 11.17 -31.96 2.29
C CYS A 322 10.46 -33.04 3.14
N LEU A 323 11.13 -33.65 4.12
CA LEU A 323 10.52 -34.66 5.00
C LEU A 323 9.40 -34.09 5.89
N GLU A 324 9.42 -32.79 6.20
CA GLU A 324 8.34 -32.14 6.95
C GLU A 324 7.05 -31.98 6.13
N TRP A 325 7.17 -31.87 4.80
CA TRP A 325 6.03 -31.74 3.87
C TRP A 325 5.32 -33.07 3.59
N LEU A 326 5.89 -34.21 4.01
CA LEU A 326 5.31 -35.55 3.85
C LEU A 326 4.50 -36.01 5.07
N LYS A 327 4.25 -35.12 6.04
CA LYS A 327 3.37 -35.37 7.20
C LYS A 327 2.00 -34.71 7.02
N LEU A 328 1.20 -35.21 6.07
CA LEU A 328 -0.24 -35.00 5.93
C LEU A 328 -0.89 -36.26 5.32
#